data_AF-A0A394DEI3-F1
#
_entry.id   AF-A0A394DEI3-F1
#
_cell.length_a   1.000
_cell.length_b   1.000
_cell.length_c   1.000
_cell.angle_alpha   90.00
_cell.angle_beta   90.00
_cell.angle_gamma   90.00
#
_symmetry.space_group_name_H-M   'P 1'
#
loop_
_entity.id
_entity.type
_entity.pdbx_description
1 polymer ?
#
loop_
_entity_poly.entity_id
_entity_poly.type
_entity_poly.pdbx_seq_one_letter_code
_entity_poly.pdbx_strand_id
1 'polypeptide(L)'
;VRDLRRLIARNNDSPLDNLSLILRGNALCDMKNGDDVYIKLNDGDCLMVAVKPKPPVKDGYDNDDDDEDLKFQLPRSSSPWKRRLYSFLHDKLKLPDIILMVIFTLSLKAWVFIIMWFIFAPVAHRWDLGPLYILATGFCLILFNLGKRQAGDVSAYSIFNEDFQELPGTLNADRLDRDIRAGQF
;
A
#
# COMPACT_ATOMS: atom_id res chain seq x y z
N VAL A 1 -27.81 14.28 9.51
CA VAL A 1 -28.32 13.54 8.32
C VAL A 1 -28.85 12.16 8.67
N ARG A 2 -28.15 11.39 9.53
CA ARG A 2 -28.59 10.05 9.95
C ARG A 2 -30.00 9.99 10.53
N ASP A 3 -30.37 10.91 11.41
CA ASP A 3 -31.71 10.91 12.01
C ASP A 3 -32.80 11.16 10.97
N LEU A 4 -32.51 12.05 10.00
CA LEU A 4 -33.42 12.34 8.89
C LEU A 4 -33.55 11.14 7.95
N ARG A 5 -32.44 10.45 7.64
CA ARG A 5 -32.45 9.19 6.89
C ARG A 5 -33.24 8.10 7.62
N ARG A 6 -33.12 8.04 8.95
CA ARG A 6 -33.86 7.10 9.81
C ARG A 6 -35.37 7.37 9.82
N LEU A 7 -35.77 8.64 9.82
CA LEU A 7 -37.18 9.04 9.72
C LEU A 7 -37.77 8.64 8.35
N ILE A 8 -37.04 8.88 7.27
CA ILE A 8 -37.49 8.54 5.90
C ILE A 8 -37.56 7.03 5.69
N ALA A 9 -36.58 6.29 6.21
CA ALA A 9 -36.54 4.83 6.14
C ALA A 9 -37.72 4.19 6.89
N ARG A 10 -38.06 4.72 8.07
CA ARG A 10 -39.21 4.26 8.85
C ARG A 10 -40.55 4.50 8.15
N ASN A 11 -40.65 5.57 7.36
CA ASN A 11 -41.89 5.90 6.66
C ASN A 11 -42.06 5.14 5.33
N ASN A 12 -40.97 4.65 4.75
CA ASN A 12 -40.96 4.01 3.43
C ASN A 12 -40.51 2.53 3.47
N ASP A 13 -40.48 1.90 4.64
CA ASP A 13 -40.06 0.50 4.88
C ASP A 13 -38.79 0.08 4.08
N SER A 14 -37.82 0.99 3.95
CA SER A 14 -36.64 0.80 3.12
C SER A 14 -35.37 0.67 3.97
N PRO A 15 -34.41 -0.19 3.56
CA PRO A 15 -33.15 -0.35 4.28
C PRO A 15 -32.31 0.94 4.21
N LEU A 16 -31.79 1.36 5.37
CA LEU A 16 -31.01 2.59 5.55
C LEU A 16 -29.83 2.72 4.59
N ASP A 17 -29.21 1.60 4.23
CA ASP A 17 -28.02 1.54 3.38
C ASP A 17 -28.32 1.87 1.91
N ASN A 18 -29.57 1.69 1.48
CA ASN A 18 -29.99 1.92 0.09
C ASN A 18 -30.50 3.33 -0.16
N LEU A 19 -30.63 4.16 0.88
CA LEU A 19 -31.17 5.51 0.76
C LEU A 19 -30.04 6.51 0.48
N SER A 20 -30.11 7.18 -0.66
CA SER A 20 -29.28 8.34 -0.97
C SER A 20 -30.14 9.61 -0.89
N LEU A 21 -29.75 10.53 -0.02
CA LEU A 21 -30.41 11.82 0.14
C LEU A 21 -29.63 12.86 -0.67
N ILE A 22 -30.29 13.61 -1.55
CA ILE A 22 -29.67 14.63 -2.38
C ILE A 22 -30.35 15.98 -2.07
N LEU A 23 -29.54 16.97 -1.73
CA LEU A 23 -29.99 18.34 -1.47
C LEU A 23 -29.19 19.31 -2.35
N ARG A 24 -29.90 20.09 -3.17
CA ARG A 24 -29.30 21.09 -4.09
C ARG A 24 -28.16 20.53 -4.97
N GLY A 25 -28.37 19.33 -5.51
CA GLY A 25 -27.39 18.66 -6.39
C GLY A 25 -26.20 18.01 -5.67
N ASN A 26 -26.15 18.02 -4.33
CA ASN A 26 -25.10 17.36 -3.57
C ASN A 26 -25.66 16.14 -2.81
N ALA A 27 -24.99 15.00 -2.96
CA ALA A 27 -25.34 13.78 -2.24
C ALA A 27 -24.92 13.93 -0.76
N LEU A 28 -25.88 13.81 0.14
CA LEU A 28 -25.68 13.95 1.57
C LEU A 28 -25.15 12.64 2.16
N CYS A 29 -23.90 12.69 2.61
CA CYS A 29 -23.26 11.60 3.33
C CYS A 29 -23.55 11.70 4.83
N ASP A 30 -23.80 10.54 5.46
CA ASP A 30 -24.06 10.43 6.90
C ASP A 30 -22.82 10.68 7.77
N MET A 31 -21.63 10.57 7.19
CA MET A 31 -20.34 10.88 7.80
C MET A 31 -19.53 11.71 6.82
N LYS A 32 -19.03 12.85 7.26
CA LYS A 32 -17.95 13.55 6.55
C LYS A 32 -16.80 13.70 7.54
N ASN A 33 -15.67 13.08 7.22
CA ASN A 33 -14.45 13.17 8.04
C ASN A 33 -14.59 12.67 9.51
N GLY A 34 -15.52 11.74 9.76
CA GLY A 34 -15.73 11.13 11.09
C GLY A 34 -16.69 11.89 12.01
N ASP A 35 -17.16 13.06 11.60
CA ASP A 35 -18.18 13.82 12.34
C ASP A 35 -19.55 13.71 11.66
N ASP A 36 -20.60 13.80 12.48
CA ASP A 36 -21.99 13.78 12.02
C ASP A 36 -22.30 15.08 11.28
N VAL A 37 -22.79 14.96 10.05
CA VAL A 37 -23.16 16.12 9.23
C VAL A 37 -24.50 16.68 9.73
N TYR A 38 -24.49 17.93 10.17
CA TYR A 38 -25.68 18.72 10.48
C TYR A 38 -26.08 19.54 9.25
N ILE A 39 -27.38 19.51 8.92
CA ILE A 39 -27.95 20.30 7.82
C ILE A 39 -29.05 21.15 8.42
N LYS A 40 -29.06 22.43 8.06
CA LYS A 40 -30.14 23.36 8.37
C LYS A 40 -31.11 23.36 7.19
N LEU A 41 -32.30 22.79 7.38
CA LEU A 41 -33.39 22.80 6.42
C LEU A 41 -34.30 23.99 6.75
N ASN A 42 -34.64 24.80 5.75
CA ASN A 42 -35.64 25.87 5.89
C ASN A 42 -36.97 25.42 5.27
N ASP A 43 -38.06 26.06 5.69
CA ASP A 43 -39.39 25.78 5.14
C ASP A 43 -39.42 26.12 3.63
N GLY A 44 -39.79 25.15 2.81
CA GLY A 44 -39.72 25.22 1.34
C GLY A 44 -38.49 24.59 0.67
N ASP A 45 -37.52 24.04 1.42
CA ASP A 45 -36.41 23.28 0.82
C ASP A 45 -36.88 21.91 0.30
N CYS A 46 -36.55 21.57 -0.95
CA CYS A 46 -36.84 20.25 -1.54
C CYS A 46 -35.69 19.26 -1.31
N LEU A 47 -36.02 18.09 -0.77
CA LEU A 47 -35.10 16.98 -0.59
C LEU A 47 -35.44 15.86 -1.59
N MET A 48 -34.45 15.43 -2.37
CA MET A 48 -34.60 14.27 -3.25
C MET A 48 -34.13 13.01 -2.52
N VAL A 49 -34.97 11.98 -2.55
CA VAL A 49 -34.68 10.67 -1.96
C VAL A 49 -34.56 9.66 -3.10
N ALA A 50 -33.37 9.14 -3.32
CA ALA A 50 -33.13 8.07 -4.28
C ALA A 50 -32.92 6.74 -3.54
N VAL A 51 -33.70 5.73 -3.90
CA VAL A 51 -33.54 4.36 -3.40
C VAL A 51 -32.68 3.59 -4.39
N LYS A 52 -31.48 3.20 -3.97
CA LYS A 52 -30.64 2.31 -4.78
C LYS A 52 -31.25 0.91 -4.75
N PRO A 53 -31.57 0.30 -5.91
CA PRO A 53 -32.02 -1.08 -5.93
C PRO A 53 -30.93 -1.99 -5.39
N LYS A 54 -31.34 -3.12 -4.78
CA LYS A 54 -30.41 -4.14 -4.31
C LYS A 54 -29.57 -4.60 -5.51
N PRO A 55 -28.23 -4.60 -5.44
CA PRO A 55 -27.41 -5.02 -6.56
C PRO A 55 -27.78 -6.46 -6.94
N PRO A 56 -27.83 -6.79 -8.24
CA PRO A 56 -28.03 -8.16 -8.67
C PRO A 56 -26.95 -9.05 -8.06
N VAL A 57 -27.31 -10.31 -7.79
CA VAL A 57 -26.35 -11.32 -7.30
C VAL A 57 -25.23 -11.39 -8.33
N LYS A 58 -24.00 -11.02 -7.94
CA LYS A 58 -22.82 -11.13 -8.79
C LYS A 58 -22.56 -12.62 -9.03
N ASP A 59 -22.76 -13.09 -10.26
CA ASP A 59 -22.17 -14.33 -10.74
C ASP A 59 -20.65 -14.12 -10.81
N GLY A 60 -19.88 -15.12 -10.37
CA GLY A 60 -18.46 -15.01 -10.00
C GLY A 60 -17.47 -14.78 -11.15
N TYR A 61 -17.61 -13.68 -11.87
CA TYR A 61 -16.62 -13.14 -12.79
C TYR A 61 -16.47 -11.64 -12.51
N ASP A 62 -15.46 -11.31 -11.71
CA ASP A 62 -14.97 -9.93 -11.55
C ASP A 62 -14.35 -9.48 -12.88
N ASN A 63 -15.18 -8.91 -13.76
CA ASN A 63 -14.71 -7.94 -14.73
C ASN A 63 -14.85 -6.57 -14.07
N ASP A 64 -13.76 -6.11 -13.47
CA ASP A 64 -13.55 -4.72 -13.04
C ASP A 64 -13.30 -3.86 -14.29
N ASP A 65 -14.33 -3.71 -15.13
CA ASP A 65 -14.40 -2.64 -16.13
C ASP A 65 -15.17 -1.47 -15.52
N ASP A 66 -14.47 -0.73 -14.66
CA ASP A 66 -14.79 0.67 -14.36
C ASP A 66 -13.52 1.49 -14.60
N ASP A 67 -13.29 1.76 -15.89
CA ASP A 67 -12.45 2.86 -16.37
C ASP A 67 -13.05 4.19 -15.89
N GLU A 68 -12.76 4.62 -14.66
CA GLU A 68 -12.52 6.03 -14.33
C GLU A 68 -11.69 6.13 -13.04
N ASP A 69 -10.53 6.78 -13.19
CA ASP A 69 -9.48 7.03 -12.20
C ASP A 69 -8.58 5.84 -11.85
N LEU A 70 -7.33 5.92 -12.33
CA LEU A 70 -6.12 5.36 -11.71
C LEU A 70 -5.92 5.91 -10.28
N LYS A 71 -6.91 5.74 -9.40
CA LYS A 71 -6.83 6.11 -8.00
C LYS A 71 -6.29 4.92 -7.25
N PHE A 72 -5.01 5.01 -6.95
CA PHE A 72 -4.32 4.22 -5.93
C PHE A 72 -5.29 3.84 -4.80
N GLN A 73 -5.78 2.60 -4.82
CA GLN A 73 -6.59 2.12 -3.71
C GLN A 73 -5.64 1.89 -2.54
N LEU A 74 -5.58 2.87 -1.62
CA LEU A 74 -4.88 2.70 -0.36
C LEU A 74 -5.44 1.45 0.33
N PRO A 75 -4.59 0.54 0.85
CA PRO A 75 -5.06 -0.66 1.52
C PRO A 75 -6.04 -0.27 2.61
N ARG A 76 -7.25 -0.84 2.55
CA ARG A 76 -8.28 -0.76 3.61
C ARG A 76 -7.71 -1.41 4.89
N SER A 77 -6.88 -0.68 5.64
CA SER A 77 -6.45 -1.11 6.97
C SER A 77 -6.23 0.07 7.94
N SER A 78 -7.26 0.24 8.77
CA SER A 78 -7.18 0.48 10.21
C SER A 78 -6.32 1.65 10.73
N SER A 79 -6.92 2.84 10.80
CA SER A 79 -6.94 3.71 12.00
C SER A 79 -7.55 5.08 11.65
N PRO A 80 -8.49 5.63 12.44
CA PRO A 80 -9.02 6.98 12.24
C PRO A 80 -7.93 8.07 12.24
N TRP A 81 -6.83 7.83 12.97
CA TRP A 81 -5.72 8.77 13.10
C TRP A 81 -4.88 8.86 11.82
N LYS A 82 -4.73 7.71 11.15
CA LYS A 82 -4.04 7.59 9.85
C LYS A 82 -4.71 8.42 8.76
N ARG A 83 -6.06 8.50 8.76
CA ARG A 83 -6.83 9.36 7.87
C ARG A 83 -6.67 10.85 8.17
N ARG A 84 -6.65 11.23 9.46
CA ARG A 84 -6.41 12.63 9.86
C ARG A 84 -5.00 13.11 9.50
N LEU A 85 -3.99 12.25 9.65
CA LEU A 85 -2.62 12.58 9.25
C LEU A 85 -2.52 12.74 7.73
N TYR A 86 -3.15 11.83 6.97
CA TYR A 86 -3.22 11.90 5.51
C TYR A 86 -3.83 13.22 5.03
N SER A 87 -5.02 13.58 5.53
CA SER A 87 -5.69 14.83 5.11
C SER A 87 -4.90 16.07 5.50
N PHE A 88 -4.29 16.07 6.70
CA PHE A 88 -3.46 17.18 7.13
C PHE A 88 -2.20 17.36 6.27
N LEU A 89 -1.51 16.26 5.93
CA LEU A 89 -0.30 16.31 5.10
C LEU A 89 -0.60 16.65 3.64
N HIS A 90 -1.70 16.12 3.11
CA HIS A 90 -2.14 16.40 1.74
C HIS A 90 -2.54 17.87 1.58
N ASP A 91 -3.37 18.41 2.49
CA ASP A 91 -3.89 19.79 2.37
C ASP A 91 -2.85 20.87 2.68
N LYS A 92 -1.94 20.64 3.64
CA LYS A 92 -0.93 21.64 4.02
C LYS A 92 0.33 21.58 3.17
N LEU A 93 0.67 20.41 2.63
CA LEU A 93 2.02 20.14 2.11
C LEU A 93 2.05 19.69 0.63
N LYS A 94 0.89 19.49 -0.02
CA LYS A 94 0.77 19.07 -1.45
C LYS A 94 1.75 17.95 -1.83
N LEU A 95 2.03 17.04 -0.89
CA LEU A 95 2.97 15.96 -1.18
C LEU A 95 2.29 14.95 -2.10
N PRO A 96 2.98 14.50 -3.17
CA PRO A 96 2.46 13.44 -4.04
C PRO A 96 2.20 12.15 -3.25
N ASP A 97 1.14 11.44 -3.63
CA ASP A 97 0.63 10.25 -2.93
C ASP A 97 1.69 9.14 -2.75
N ILE A 98 2.72 9.13 -3.61
CA ILE A 98 3.86 8.20 -3.55
C ILE A 98 4.62 8.34 -2.22
N ILE A 99 4.85 9.57 -1.74
CA ILE A 99 5.58 9.82 -0.49
C ILE A 99 4.77 9.32 0.69
N LEU A 100 3.46 9.56 0.67
CA LEU A 100 2.53 9.10 1.70
C LEU A 100 2.49 7.57 1.78
N MET A 101 2.48 6.91 0.63
CA MET A 101 2.54 5.45 0.55
C MET A 101 3.83 4.90 1.17
N VAL A 102 4.99 5.48 0.85
CA VAL A 102 6.29 5.04 1.41
C VAL A 102 6.32 5.22 2.92
N ILE A 103 5.82 6.36 3.42
CA ILE A 103 5.76 6.65 4.86
C ILE A 103 4.88 5.64 5.60
N PHE A 104 3.75 5.25 5.00
CA PHE A 104 2.82 4.29 5.61
C PHE A 104 3.25 2.84 5.53
N THR A 105 3.98 2.48 4.47
CA THR A 105 4.50 1.14 4.26
C THR A 105 5.68 0.86 5.19
N LEU A 106 6.50 1.88 5.51
CA LEU A 106 7.60 1.70 6.45
C LEU A 106 7.10 1.59 7.90
N SER A 107 7.65 0.63 8.64
CA SER A 107 7.38 0.50 10.08
C SER A 107 7.91 1.72 10.86
N LEU A 108 7.26 2.09 11.96
CA LEU A 108 7.73 3.16 12.85
C LEU A 108 9.17 2.95 13.32
N LYS A 109 9.57 1.68 13.53
CA LYS A 109 10.93 1.31 13.91
C LYS A 109 11.93 1.70 12.82
N ALA A 110 11.62 1.41 11.55
CA ALA A 110 12.48 1.80 10.42
C ALA A 110 12.60 3.33 10.29
N TRP A 111 11.50 4.06 10.52
CA TRP A 111 11.51 5.52 10.52
C TRP A 111 12.44 6.11 11.58
N VAL A 112 12.45 5.55 12.79
CA VAL A 112 13.40 5.93 13.85
C VAL A 112 14.84 5.69 13.41
N PHE A 113 15.15 4.55 12.78
CA PHE A 113 16.49 4.27 12.25
C PHE A 113 16.90 5.26 11.16
N ILE A 114 16.00 5.64 10.24
CA ILE A 114 16.28 6.59 9.16
C ILE A 114 16.57 7.99 9.74
N ILE A 115 15.75 8.46 10.67
CA ILE A 115 15.98 9.76 11.34
C ILE A 115 17.31 9.72 12.11
N MET A 116 17.56 8.65 12.87
CA MET A 116 18.79 8.49 13.63
C MET A 116 20.02 8.52 12.71
N TRP A 117 19.96 7.82 11.57
CA TRP A 117 21.01 7.82 10.56
C TRP A 117 21.26 9.24 10.01
N PHE A 118 20.20 9.98 9.65
CA PHE A 118 20.32 11.37 9.19
C PHE A 118 20.92 12.31 10.24
N ILE A 119 20.64 12.12 11.53
CA ILE A 119 21.23 12.91 12.63
C ILE A 119 22.71 12.58 12.81
N PHE A 120 23.12 11.33 12.62
CA PHE A 120 24.51 10.91 12.74
C PHE A 120 25.39 11.41 11.58
N ALA A 121 24.85 11.59 10.38
CA ALA A 121 25.57 12.09 9.22
C ALA A 121 26.31 13.44 9.45
N PRO A 122 25.67 14.53 9.96
CA PRO A 122 26.36 15.79 10.23
C PRO A 122 27.37 15.68 11.38
N VAL A 123 27.13 14.79 12.35
CA VAL A 123 28.09 14.54 13.43
C VAL A 123 29.35 13.89 12.86
N ALA A 124 29.23 12.88 12.00
CA ALA A 124 30.38 12.25 11.36
C ALA A 124 31.16 13.21 10.45
N HIS A 125 30.45 14.09 9.73
CA HIS A 125 31.08 15.13 8.92
C HIS A 125 31.89 16.11 9.77
N ARG A 126 31.41 16.50 10.96
CA ARG A 126 32.15 17.41 11.85
C ARG A 126 33.46 16.82 12.38
N TRP A 127 33.62 15.50 12.32
CA TRP A 127 34.80 14.79 12.79
C TRP A 127 35.73 14.42 11.63
N ASP A 128 35.47 14.92 10.41
CA ASP A 128 36.14 14.53 9.15
C ASP A 128 36.05 13.03 8.80
N LEU A 129 35.13 12.30 9.46
CA LEU A 129 34.87 10.88 9.23
C LEU A 129 33.74 10.63 8.21
N GLY A 130 33.35 11.65 7.44
CA GLY A 130 32.25 11.55 6.46
C GLY A 130 32.37 10.36 5.49
N PRO A 131 33.52 10.18 4.80
CA PRO A 131 33.72 9.03 3.92
C PRO A 131 33.66 7.68 4.65
N LEU A 132 34.20 7.61 5.86
CA LEU A 132 34.19 6.40 6.68
C LEU A 132 32.77 6.02 7.10
N TYR A 133 31.93 7.01 7.41
CA TYR A 133 30.53 6.80 7.75
C TYR A 133 29.73 6.21 6.59
N ILE A 134 29.90 6.73 5.38
CA ILE A 134 29.26 6.18 4.18
C ILE A 134 29.78 4.77 3.88
N LEU A 135 31.10 4.56 4.00
CA LEU A 135 31.70 3.25 3.77
C LEU A 135 31.16 2.21 4.78
N ALA A 136 31.16 2.54 6.07
CA ALA A 136 30.69 1.65 7.13
C ALA A 136 29.20 1.35 7.00
N THR A 137 28.38 2.36 6.70
CA THR A 137 26.93 2.15 6.49
C THR A 137 26.66 1.30 5.26
N GLY A 138 27.40 1.48 4.16
CA GLY A 138 27.34 0.63 2.98
C GLY A 138 27.72 -0.83 3.27
N PHE A 139 28.84 -1.06 3.97
CA PHE A 139 29.25 -2.41 4.40
C PHE A 139 28.22 -3.05 5.32
N CYS A 140 27.69 -2.31 6.29
CA CYS A 140 26.62 -2.79 7.16
C CYS A 140 25.39 -3.19 6.34
N LEU A 141 24.94 -2.37 5.39
CA LEU A 141 23.80 -2.71 4.52
C LEU A 141 24.06 -3.98 3.72
N ILE A 142 25.26 -4.16 3.16
CA ILE A 142 25.64 -5.39 2.47
C ILE A 142 25.54 -6.57 3.44
N LEU A 143 26.20 -6.51 4.60
CA LEU A 143 26.19 -7.60 5.59
C LEU A 143 24.79 -7.93 6.13
N PHE A 144 23.93 -6.93 6.32
CA PHE A 144 22.54 -7.15 6.73
C PHE A 144 21.67 -7.66 5.56
N ASN A 145 22.04 -7.36 4.32
CA ASN A 145 21.38 -7.85 3.11
C ASN A 145 21.88 -9.23 2.68
N LEU A 146 23.04 -9.68 3.17
CA LEU A 146 23.48 -11.07 3.05
C LEU A 146 22.44 -11.96 3.74
N GLY A 147 21.53 -12.50 2.93
CA GLY A 147 20.43 -13.34 3.39
C GLY A 147 20.93 -14.54 4.18
N LYS A 148 20.10 -15.03 5.10
CA LYS A 148 20.38 -16.28 5.78
C LYS A 148 20.08 -17.43 4.82
N ARG A 149 21.13 -18.15 4.43
CA ARG A 149 21.01 -19.35 3.59
C ARG A 149 20.23 -20.42 4.34
N GLN A 150 19.26 -21.06 3.69
CA GLN A 150 18.52 -22.17 4.28
C GLN A 150 19.39 -23.44 4.22
N ALA A 151 19.27 -24.30 5.24
CA ALA A 151 19.97 -25.58 5.24
C ALA A 151 19.44 -26.45 4.10
N GLY A 152 20.28 -26.70 3.09
CA GLY A 152 19.93 -27.42 1.86
C GLY A 152 20.01 -26.59 0.57
N ASP A 153 20.25 -25.27 0.66
CA ASP A 153 20.45 -24.47 -0.55
C ASP A 153 21.72 -24.91 -1.28
N VAL A 154 21.62 -25.11 -2.59
CA VAL A 154 22.75 -25.46 -3.47
C VAL A 154 23.76 -24.31 -3.48
N SER A 155 25.02 -24.60 -3.18
CA SER A 155 26.10 -23.62 -3.19
C SER A 155 26.57 -23.33 -4.61
N ALA A 156 27.23 -22.18 -4.79
CA ALA A 156 27.85 -21.82 -6.05
C ALA A 156 29.05 -22.69 -6.45
N TYR A 157 29.64 -23.40 -5.48
CA TYR A 157 30.78 -24.28 -5.74
C TYR A 157 30.32 -25.72 -5.57
N SER A 158 30.32 -26.49 -6.65
CA SER A 158 29.91 -27.90 -6.66
C SER A 158 30.55 -28.72 -5.52
N ILE A 159 31.79 -28.40 -5.11
CA ILE A 159 32.49 -29.07 -3.99
C ILE A 159 31.73 -29.04 -2.64
N PHE A 160 30.84 -28.07 -2.43
CA PHE A 160 30.05 -27.98 -1.19
C PHE A 160 28.60 -28.46 -1.36
N ASN A 161 28.26 -29.07 -2.50
CA ASN A 161 26.92 -29.58 -2.79
C ASN A 161 26.92 -31.10 -2.68
N GLU A 162 25.80 -31.67 -2.23
CA GLU A 162 25.58 -33.10 -2.28
C GLU A 162 25.67 -33.58 -3.75
N ASP A 163 26.40 -34.67 -3.97
CA ASP A 163 26.72 -35.23 -5.29
C ASP A 163 27.46 -34.29 -6.27
N PHE A 164 28.16 -33.27 -5.76
CA PHE A 164 28.86 -32.28 -6.60
C PHE A 164 27.92 -31.58 -7.62
N GLN A 165 26.64 -31.48 -7.29
CA GLN A 165 25.65 -30.90 -8.19
C GLN A 165 25.97 -29.43 -8.43
N GLU A 166 26.13 -29.04 -9.69
CA GLU A 166 26.25 -27.64 -10.06
C GLU A 166 24.89 -26.94 -10.04
N LEU A 167 24.91 -25.61 -9.86
CA LEU A 167 23.70 -24.81 -9.96
C LEU A 167 23.04 -25.02 -11.34
N PRO A 168 21.72 -25.25 -11.40
CA PRO A 168 21.03 -25.39 -12.66
C PRO A 168 21.19 -24.10 -13.48
N GLY A 169 21.72 -24.24 -14.71
CA GLY A 169 21.99 -23.11 -15.60
C GLY A 169 23.44 -22.65 -15.68
N THR A 170 24.37 -23.25 -14.91
CA THR A 170 25.81 -23.05 -15.15
C THR A 170 26.28 -23.90 -16.34
N LEU A 171 27.13 -23.33 -17.21
CA LEU A 171 27.69 -24.02 -18.36
C LEU A 171 28.69 -25.09 -17.88
N ASN A 172 28.28 -26.35 -17.95
CA ASN A 172 29.11 -27.48 -17.57
C ASN A 172 29.91 -27.96 -18.79
N ALA A 173 31.25 -27.90 -18.71
CA ALA A 173 32.13 -28.25 -19.83
C ALA A 173 31.98 -29.71 -20.26
N ASP A 174 31.72 -30.63 -19.33
CA ASP A 174 31.52 -32.05 -19.65
C ASP A 174 30.17 -32.30 -20.33
N ARG A 175 29.14 -31.51 -20.00
CA ARG A 175 27.86 -31.54 -20.73
C ARG A 175 28.03 -30.95 -22.12
N LEU A 176 28.71 -29.81 -22.23
CA LEU A 176 28.98 -29.16 -23.52
C LEU A 176 29.80 -30.06 -24.46
N ASP A 177 30.87 -30.69 -23.99
CA ASP A 177 31.68 -31.61 -24.80
C ASP A 177 30.87 -32.84 -25.25
N ARG A 178 30.04 -33.39 -24.35
CA ARG A 178 29.15 -34.50 -24.68
C ARG A 178 28.09 -34.11 -25.69
N ASP A 179 27.47 -32.94 -25.56
CA ASP A 179 26.45 -32.45 -26.50
C ASP A 179 27.07 -32.16 -27.87
N ILE A 180 28.29 -31.60 -27.90
CA ILE A 180 29.10 -31.44 -29.13
C ILE A 180 29.37 -32.81 -29.77
N ARG A 181 29.79 -33.80 -28.97
CA ARG A 181 30.10 -35.15 -29.48
C ARG A 181 28.84 -35.93 -29.89
N ALA A 182 27.71 -35.69 -29.24
CA ALA A 182 26.42 -36.29 -29.55
C ALA A 182 25.66 -35.56 -30.67
N GLY A 183 26.17 -34.40 -31.13
CA GLY A 183 25.57 -33.60 -32.18
C GLY A 183 24.24 -32.96 -31.78
N GLN A 184 23.98 -32.79 -30.47
CA GLN A 184 22.80 -32.08 -29.97
C GLN A 184 23.15 -30.60 -29.80
N PHE A 185 22.72 -29.78 -30.77
CA PHE A 185 22.78 -28.32 -30.72
C PHE A 185 21.37 -27.76 -30.93
#